data_AF-A0A1D8RW08-F1
#
_entry.id   AF-A0A1D8RW08-F1
#
_cell.length_a   1.000
_cell.length_b   1.000
_cell.length_c   1.000
_cell.angle_alpha   90.00
_cell.angle_beta   90.00
_cell.angle_gamma   90.00
#
_symmetry.space_group_name_H-M   'P 1'
#
loop_
_entity.id
_entity.type
_entity.pdbx_description
1 polymer ?
#
loop_
_entity_poly.entity_id
_entity_poly.type
_entity_poly.pdbx_seq_one_letter_code
_entity_poly.pdbx_strand_id
1 'polypeptide(L)'
;MIFVLSIAAIFVALSIYFYFRAEGLQRALFSVKKEFSSSQKENKFYIDSMAIIAKRHEDFVKNRLQIIKNCQALEPETIEIISPLINNYAAIFIECLKGKGKLQSITKKCYENFDDDAFRRFVAHIAKQDASVRRMWSSNNLTGYISLIEALLLTKTQKDA
;
A
#
# COMPACT_ATOMS: atom_id res chain seq x y z
N MET A 1 64.57 -5.02 -26.95
CA MET A 1 64.66 -4.50 -25.57
C MET A 1 63.77 -3.27 -25.37
N ILE A 2 63.96 -2.16 -26.10
CA ILE A 2 63.19 -0.91 -25.93
C ILE A 2 61.68 -1.09 -26.16
N PHE A 3 61.27 -1.76 -27.24
CA PHE A 3 59.86 -2.01 -27.54
C PHE A 3 59.11 -2.77 -26.43
N VAL A 4 59.75 -3.79 -25.84
CA VAL A 4 59.20 -4.57 -24.74
C VAL A 4 59.05 -3.72 -23.47
N LEU A 5 60.03 -2.85 -23.19
CA LEU A 5 59.97 -1.89 -22.07
C LEU A 5 58.83 -0.87 -22.25
N SER A 6 58.60 -0.38 -23.46
CA SER A 6 57.50 0.55 -23.76
C SER A 6 56.13 -0.09 -23.52
N ILE A 7 55.92 -1.33 -23.95
CA ILE A 7 54.68 -2.07 -23.70
C ILE A 7 54.48 -2.29 -22.19
N ALA A 8 55.54 -2.71 -21.48
CA ALA A 8 55.48 -2.90 -20.04
C ALA A 8 55.09 -1.61 -19.28
N ALA A 9 55.65 -0.46 -19.68
CA ALA A 9 55.32 0.83 -19.08
C ALA A 9 53.83 1.21 -19.25
N ILE A 10 53.26 0.95 -20.44
CA ILE A 10 51.83 1.19 -20.70
C ILE A 10 50.96 0.30 -19.81
N PHE A 11 51.31 -0.98 -19.68
CA PHE A 11 50.58 -1.89 -18.79
C PHE A 11 50.59 -1.42 -17.34
N VAL A 12 51.74 -0.96 -16.85
CA VAL A 12 51.85 -0.41 -15.49
C VAL A 12 50.95 0.82 -15.32
N ALA A 13 50.99 1.77 -16.26
CA ALA A 13 50.16 2.97 -16.21
C ALA A 13 48.65 2.63 -16.24
N LEU A 14 48.23 1.70 -17.10
CA LEU A 14 46.85 1.22 -17.15
C LEU A 14 46.43 0.51 -15.86
N SER A 15 47.31 -0.30 -15.28
CA SER A 15 47.03 -1.03 -14.05
C SER A 15 46.78 -0.06 -12.88
N ILE A 16 47.60 0.98 -12.78
CA ILE A 16 47.43 2.05 -11.79
C ILE A 16 46.10 2.80 -12.02
N TYR A 17 45.80 3.18 -13.27
CA TYR A 17 44.54 3.85 -13.60
C TYR A 17 43.31 3.00 -13.23
N PHE A 18 43.29 1.73 -13.63
CA PHE A 18 42.19 0.83 -13.33
C PHE A 18 42.05 0.56 -11.83
N TYR A 19 43.16 0.49 -11.10
CA TYR A 19 43.14 0.36 -9.65
C TYR A 19 42.41 1.54 -8.98
N PHE A 20 42.82 2.78 -9.28
CA PHE A 20 42.18 3.97 -8.70
C PHE A 20 40.71 4.12 -9.14
N ARG A 21 40.40 3.74 -10.38
CA ARG A 21 39.01 3.75 -10.87
C ARG A 21 38.14 2.73 -10.15
N ALA A 22 38.65 1.51 -9.93
CA ALA A 22 37.95 0.46 -9.20
C ALA A 22 37.74 0.86 -7.73
N GLU A 23 38.76 1.45 -7.10
CA GLU A 23 38.66 1.95 -5.73
C GLU A 23 37.62 3.07 -5.60
N GLY A 24 37.59 4.02 -6.54
CA GLY A 24 36.58 5.06 -6.60
C GLY A 24 35.16 4.50 -6.72
N LEU A 25 34.97 3.50 -7.60
CA LEU A 25 33.69 2.84 -7.79
C LEU A 25 33.26 2.04 -6.54
N GLN A 26 34.20 1.35 -5.89
CA GLN A 26 33.94 0.60 -4.67
C GLN A 26 33.51 1.50 -3.51
N ARG A 27 34.16 2.66 -3.35
CA ARG A 27 33.77 3.66 -2.35
C ARG A 27 32.36 4.20 -2.62
N ALA A 28 32.04 4.52 -3.87
CA ALA A 28 30.71 4.96 -4.27
C ALA A 28 29.64 3.90 -3.97
N LEU A 29 29.88 2.64 -4.33
CA LEU A 29 28.99 1.52 -4.00
C LEU A 29 28.79 1.35 -2.51
N PHE A 30 29.84 1.49 -1.71
CA PHE A 30 29.73 1.40 -0.25
C PHE A 30 28.87 2.54 0.32
N SER A 31 29.03 3.77 -0.18
CA SER A 31 28.18 4.91 0.22
C SER A 31 26.72 4.64 -0.13
N VAL A 32 26.43 4.28 -1.38
CA VAL A 32 25.08 3.99 -1.86
C VAL A 32 24.45 2.85 -1.05
N LYS A 33 25.20 1.78 -0.75
CA LYS A 33 24.71 0.66 0.07
C LYS A 33 24.35 1.11 1.48
N LYS A 34 25.19 1.96 2.09
CA LYS A 34 24.94 2.51 3.42
C LYS A 34 23.70 3.40 3.43
N GLU A 35 23.58 4.31 2.47
CA GLU A 35 22.42 5.18 2.29
C GLU A 35 21.15 4.38 2.07
N PHE A 36 21.17 3.41 1.16
CA PHE A 36 20.05 2.51 0.91
C PHE A 36 19.60 1.77 2.18
N SER A 37 20.55 1.25 2.96
CA SER A 37 20.22 0.58 4.24
C SER A 37 19.60 1.54 5.25
N SER A 38 20.06 2.80 5.31
CA SER A 38 19.45 3.84 6.15
C SER A 38 18.02 4.14 5.72
N SER A 39 17.83 4.44 4.42
CA SER A 39 16.50 4.72 3.86
C SER A 39 15.54 3.55 4.03
N GLN A 40 16.01 2.31 3.96
CA GLN A 40 15.18 1.13 4.22
C GLN A 40 14.70 1.08 5.68
N LYS A 41 15.57 1.41 6.64
CA LYS A 41 15.20 1.47 8.07
C LYS A 41 14.20 2.59 8.34
N GLU A 42 14.43 3.77 7.78
CA GLU A 42 13.51 4.91 7.86
C GLU A 42 12.15 4.58 7.26
N ASN A 43 12.12 4.00 6.05
CA ASN A 43 10.89 3.57 5.41
C ASN A 43 10.12 2.54 6.24
N LYS A 44 10.82 1.56 6.85
CA LYS A 44 10.20 0.61 7.77
C LYS A 44 9.58 1.32 8.97
N PHE A 45 10.29 2.25 9.59
CA PHE A 45 9.79 3.04 10.72
C PHE A 45 8.52 3.84 10.35
N TYR A 46 8.48 4.44 9.15
CA TYR A 46 7.27 5.11 8.65
C TYR A 46 6.10 4.16 8.44
N ILE A 47 6.34 2.98 7.85
CA ILE A 47 5.30 1.95 7.68
C ILE A 47 4.77 1.48 9.04
N ASP A 48 5.65 1.24 10.01
CA ASP A 48 5.26 0.80 11.37
C ASP A 48 4.43 1.89 12.08
N SER A 49 4.80 3.17 11.91
CA SER A 49 4.02 4.31 12.43
C SER A 49 2.64 4.42 11.77
N MET A 50 2.58 4.24 10.45
CA MET A 50 1.31 4.23 9.71
C MET A 50 0.44 3.03 10.07
N ALA A 51 1.03 1.88 10.41
CA ALA A 51 0.29 0.70 10.86
C ALA A 51 -0.45 0.97 12.18
N ILE A 52 0.15 1.72 13.10
CA ILE A 52 -0.50 2.17 14.34
C ILE A 52 -1.70 3.06 14.01
N ILE A 53 -1.52 4.04 13.12
CA ILE A 53 -2.61 4.93 12.67
C ILE A 53 -3.73 4.11 12.02
N ALA A 54 -3.39 3.21 11.12
CA ALA A 54 -4.34 2.35 10.42
C ALA A 54 -5.14 1.48 11.39
N LYS A 55 -4.50 0.97 12.46
CA LYS A 55 -5.18 0.23 13.53
C LYS A 55 -6.17 1.09 14.31
N ARG A 56 -5.81 2.33 14.64
CA ARG A 56 -6.75 3.26 15.31
C ARG A 56 -7.96 3.58 14.42
N HIS A 57 -7.74 3.80 13.14
CA HIS A 57 -8.84 4.00 12.20
C HIS A 57 -9.70 2.75 12.04
N GLU A 58 -9.11 1.56 12.01
CA GLU A 58 -9.84 0.29 12.03
C GLU A 58 -10.77 0.21 13.26
N ASP A 59 -10.28 0.54 14.45
CA ASP A 59 -11.09 0.55 15.69
C ASP A 59 -12.27 1.54 15.57
N PHE A 60 -12.03 2.75 15.06
CA PHE A 60 -13.08 3.77 14.89
C PHE A 60 -14.16 3.35 13.89
N VAL A 61 -13.74 2.79 12.75
CA VAL A 61 -14.63 2.32 11.69
C VAL A 61 -15.44 1.11 12.17
N LYS A 62 -14.82 0.17 12.91
CA LYS A 62 -15.52 -0.96 13.56
C LYS A 62 -16.56 -0.49 14.58
N ASN A 63 -16.21 0.49 15.41
CA ASN A 63 -17.14 1.08 16.37
C ASN A 63 -18.36 1.68 15.65
N ARG A 64 -18.15 2.47 14.60
CA ARG A 64 -19.23 3.04 13.78
C ARG A 64 -20.11 1.97 13.14
N LEU A 65 -19.52 0.91 12.59
CA LEU A 65 -20.27 -0.22 12.06
C LEU A 65 -21.13 -0.88 13.15
N GLN A 66 -20.61 -1.00 14.38
CA GLN A 66 -21.39 -1.54 15.51
C GLN A 66 -22.56 -0.63 15.90
N ILE A 67 -22.37 0.69 15.88
CA ILE A 67 -23.47 1.65 16.12
C ILE A 67 -24.54 1.48 15.04
N ILE A 68 -24.14 1.40 13.76
CA ILE A 68 -25.08 1.19 12.63
C ILE A 68 -25.86 -0.13 12.78
N LYS A 69 -25.19 -1.21 13.21
CA LYS A 69 -25.82 -2.50 13.51
C LYS A 69 -26.87 -2.36 14.61
N ASN A 70 -26.52 -1.70 15.72
CA ASN A 70 -27.40 -1.53 16.87
C ASN A 70 -28.61 -0.65 16.53
N CYS A 71 -28.41 0.39 15.72
CA CYS A 71 -29.47 1.29 15.27
C CYS A 71 -30.27 0.78 14.06
N GLN A 72 -29.91 -0.39 13.50
CA GLN A 72 -30.51 -0.96 12.28
C GLN A 72 -30.56 0.04 11.10
N ALA A 73 -29.56 0.93 11.02
CA ALA A 73 -29.57 2.04 10.07
C ALA A 73 -29.19 1.63 8.63
N LEU A 74 -28.65 0.43 8.47
CA LEU A 74 -28.40 -0.23 7.19
C LEU A 74 -29.04 -1.61 7.19
N GLU A 75 -29.41 -2.08 6.00
CA GLU A 75 -29.91 -3.44 5.82
C GLU A 75 -28.85 -4.48 6.26
N PRO A 76 -29.25 -5.56 6.94
CA PRO A 76 -28.33 -6.60 7.40
C PRO A 76 -27.42 -7.16 6.29
N GLU A 77 -27.95 -7.31 5.07
CA GLU A 77 -27.19 -7.76 3.91
C GLU A 77 -26.08 -6.77 3.53
N THR A 78 -26.36 -5.46 3.56
CA THR A 78 -25.34 -4.43 3.29
C THR A 78 -24.24 -4.47 4.34
N ILE A 79 -24.62 -4.65 5.61
CA ILE A 79 -23.68 -4.78 6.73
C ILE A 79 -22.77 -6.01 6.54
N GLU A 80 -23.33 -7.15 6.14
CA GLU A 80 -22.55 -8.36 5.84
C GLU A 80 -21.57 -8.11 4.70
N ILE A 81 -22.02 -7.48 3.61
CA ILE A 81 -21.21 -7.18 2.43
C ILE A 81 -20.01 -6.28 2.76
N ILE A 82 -20.18 -5.24 3.59
CA ILE A 82 -19.09 -4.29 3.92
C ILE A 82 -18.21 -4.72 5.09
N SER A 83 -18.66 -5.71 5.89
CA SER A 83 -17.96 -6.14 7.11
C SER A 83 -16.53 -6.65 6.84
N PRO A 84 -16.25 -7.50 5.83
CA PRO A 84 -14.89 -7.95 5.56
C PRO A 84 -13.94 -6.80 5.20
N LEU A 85 -14.42 -5.76 4.51
CA LEU A 85 -13.65 -4.56 4.20
C LEU A 85 -13.23 -3.82 5.48
N ILE A 86 -14.18 -3.60 6.39
CA ILE A 86 -13.95 -2.90 7.67
C ILE A 86 -13.09 -3.73 8.61
N ASN A 87 -13.33 -5.04 8.67
CA ASN A 87 -12.59 -5.95 9.55
C ASN A 87 -11.13 -6.12 9.17
N ASN A 88 -10.78 -5.85 7.90
CA ASN A 88 -9.43 -5.91 7.39
C ASN A 88 -8.84 -4.51 7.15
N TYR A 89 -9.37 -3.47 7.80
CA TYR A 89 -9.03 -2.10 7.43
C TYR A 89 -7.54 -1.80 7.48
N ALA A 90 -6.86 -2.15 8.58
CA ALA A 90 -5.43 -1.86 8.68
C ALA A 90 -4.60 -2.64 7.65
N ALA A 91 -4.98 -3.88 7.34
CA ALA A 91 -4.27 -4.69 6.36
C ALA A 91 -4.37 -4.09 4.94
N ILE A 92 -5.58 -3.67 4.54
CA ILE A 92 -5.82 -3.02 3.25
C ILE A 92 -5.08 -1.68 3.18
N PHE A 93 -5.15 -0.89 4.25
CA PHE A 93 -4.46 0.40 4.36
C PHE A 93 -2.95 0.24 4.15
N ILE A 94 -2.32 -0.68 4.88
CA ILE A 94 -0.87 -0.91 4.82
C ILE A 94 -0.44 -1.41 3.44
N GLU A 95 -1.22 -2.30 2.81
CA GLU A 95 -0.92 -2.75 1.44
C GLU A 95 -1.04 -1.61 0.42
N CYS A 96 -1.98 -0.68 0.61
CA CYS A 96 -2.10 0.50 -0.24
C CYS A 96 -0.91 1.47 -0.10
N LEU A 97 -0.17 1.46 1.02
CA LEU A 97 1.07 2.23 1.18
C LEU A 97 2.23 1.68 0.34
N LYS A 98 2.21 0.38 0.01
CA LYS A 98 3.30 -0.28 -0.72
C LYS A 98 3.32 0.07 -2.21
N GLY A 99 2.26 0.69 -2.74
CA GLY A 99 2.21 1.16 -4.11
C GLY A 99 0.79 1.41 -4.63
N LYS A 100 0.72 2.03 -5.81
CA LYS A 100 -0.56 2.27 -6.51
C LYS A 100 -1.16 0.95 -7.01
N GLY A 101 -2.48 0.91 -7.14
CA GLY A 101 -3.19 -0.21 -7.76
C GLY A 101 -3.42 -1.41 -6.83
N LYS A 102 -3.17 -1.25 -5.53
CA LYS A 102 -3.17 -2.36 -4.56
C LYS A 102 -4.53 -2.63 -3.93
N LEU A 103 -5.38 -1.60 -3.77
CA LEU A 103 -6.67 -1.68 -3.07
C LEU A 103 -7.51 -2.87 -3.53
N GLN A 104 -7.82 -2.96 -4.82
CA GLN A 104 -8.72 -4.00 -5.34
C GLN A 104 -8.13 -5.40 -5.16
N SER A 105 -6.81 -5.56 -5.36
CA SER A 105 -6.12 -6.83 -5.21
C SER A 105 -6.08 -7.30 -3.75
N ILE A 106 -5.78 -6.41 -2.80
CA ILE A 106 -5.78 -6.78 -1.39
C ILE A 106 -7.20 -7.00 -0.86
N THR A 107 -8.16 -6.17 -1.26
CA THR A 107 -9.58 -6.36 -0.89
C THR A 107 -10.08 -7.71 -1.39
N LYS A 108 -9.75 -8.10 -2.64
CA LYS A 108 -10.10 -9.42 -3.16
C LYS A 108 -9.58 -10.54 -2.27
N LYS A 109 -8.29 -10.53 -1.93
CA LYS A 109 -7.69 -11.51 -1.00
C LYS A 109 -8.37 -11.51 0.37
N CYS A 110 -8.70 -10.33 0.90
CA CYS A 110 -9.39 -10.22 2.17
C CYS A 110 -10.78 -10.83 2.13
N TYR A 111 -11.48 -10.81 1.00
CA TYR A 111 -12.83 -11.36 0.85
C TYR A 111 -12.83 -12.87 0.52
N GLU A 112 -11.90 -13.32 -0.32
CA GLU A 112 -11.74 -14.75 -0.67
C GLU A 112 -11.40 -15.61 0.56
N ASN A 113 -10.77 -15.03 1.59
CA ASN A 113 -10.54 -15.71 2.87
C ASN A 113 -11.82 -15.95 3.70
N PHE A 114 -12.95 -15.33 3.34
CA PHE A 114 -14.23 -15.51 4.02
C PHE A 114 -15.17 -16.41 3.22
N ASP A 115 -15.36 -16.11 1.94
CA ASP A 115 -16.24 -16.85 1.01
C ASP A 115 -15.87 -16.54 -0.45
N ASP A 116 -15.89 -17.57 -1.29
CA ASP A 116 -15.49 -17.50 -2.70
C ASP A 116 -16.34 -16.50 -3.50
N ASP A 117 -17.60 -16.27 -3.11
CA ASP A 117 -18.49 -15.32 -3.77
C ASP A 117 -18.54 -13.92 -3.11
N ALA A 118 -17.99 -13.77 -1.91
CA ALA A 118 -18.13 -12.54 -1.14
C ALA A 118 -17.55 -11.32 -1.87
N PHE A 119 -16.42 -11.49 -2.57
CA PHE A 119 -15.82 -10.40 -3.34
C PHE A 119 -16.72 -9.96 -4.50
N ARG A 120 -17.30 -10.91 -5.24
CA ARG A 120 -18.19 -10.60 -6.37
C ARG A 120 -19.46 -9.91 -5.88
N ARG A 121 -20.04 -10.35 -4.75
CA ARG A 121 -21.17 -9.67 -4.07
C ARG A 121 -20.81 -8.23 -3.70
N PHE A 122 -19.62 -8.01 -3.14
CA PHE A 122 -19.13 -6.67 -2.83
C PHE A 122 -18.98 -5.78 -4.06
N VAL A 123 -18.35 -6.26 -5.14
CA VAL A 123 -18.21 -5.47 -6.38
C VAL A 123 -19.58 -5.16 -6.99
N ALA A 124 -20.50 -6.11 -6.99
CA ALA A 124 -21.88 -5.89 -7.46
C ALA A 124 -22.62 -4.86 -6.60
N HIS A 125 -22.41 -4.87 -5.28
CA HIS A 125 -22.94 -3.85 -4.37
C HIS A 125 -22.37 -2.46 -4.72
N ILE A 126 -21.06 -2.33 -4.88
CA ILE A 126 -20.41 -1.07 -5.29
C ILE A 126 -20.92 -0.57 -6.64
N ALA A 127 -21.16 -1.46 -7.61
CA ALA A 127 -21.67 -1.08 -8.93
C ALA A 127 -23.07 -0.44 -8.86
N LYS A 128 -23.87 -0.78 -7.85
CA LYS A 128 -25.20 -0.19 -7.59
C LYS A 128 -25.15 1.14 -6.83
N GLN A 129 -24.01 1.49 -6.23
CA GLN A 129 -23.83 2.75 -5.52
C GLN A 129 -23.70 3.93 -6.49
N ASP A 130 -23.76 5.16 -5.97
CA ASP A 130 -23.66 6.37 -6.79
C ASP A 130 -22.28 6.54 -7.45
N ALA A 131 -22.20 7.48 -8.39
CA ALA A 131 -20.99 7.70 -9.18
C ALA A 131 -19.77 8.06 -8.32
N SER A 132 -19.94 8.72 -7.17
CA SER A 132 -18.83 9.09 -6.30
C SER A 132 -18.22 7.86 -5.64
N VAL A 133 -19.05 6.96 -5.07
CA VAL A 133 -18.61 5.70 -4.47
C VAL A 133 -17.88 4.81 -5.49
N ARG A 134 -18.43 4.69 -6.70
CA ARG A 134 -17.78 3.93 -7.77
C ARG A 134 -16.41 4.51 -8.15
N ARG A 135 -16.26 5.85 -8.16
CA ARG A 135 -14.96 6.50 -8.41
C ARG A 135 -13.97 6.24 -7.28
N MET A 136 -14.41 6.32 -6.01
CA MET A 136 -13.56 6.03 -4.85
C MET A 136 -12.97 4.61 -4.95
N TRP A 137 -13.80 3.62 -5.25
CA TRP A 137 -13.36 2.24 -5.51
C TRP A 137 -12.42 2.12 -6.72
N SER A 138 -12.77 2.77 -7.84
CA SER A 138 -12.01 2.67 -9.09
C SER A 138 -10.64 3.35 -9.02
N SER A 139 -10.45 4.30 -8.10
CA SER A 139 -9.17 4.99 -7.92
C SER A 139 -8.03 4.06 -7.47
N ASN A 140 -8.39 2.89 -6.90
CA ASN A 140 -7.49 1.78 -6.58
C ASN A 140 -6.22 2.22 -5.80
N ASN A 141 -6.41 3.10 -4.82
CA ASN A 141 -5.34 3.66 -4.00
C ASN A 141 -5.82 3.93 -2.57
N LEU A 142 -4.90 4.35 -1.70
CA LEU A 142 -5.19 4.60 -0.28
C LEU A 142 -6.25 5.68 -0.05
N THR A 143 -6.17 6.80 -0.78
CA THR A 143 -7.15 7.89 -0.64
C THR A 143 -8.55 7.41 -0.99
N GLY A 144 -8.69 6.69 -2.11
CA GLY A 144 -9.94 6.06 -2.50
C GLY A 144 -10.48 5.10 -1.47
N TYR A 145 -9.59 4.31 -0.85
CA TYR A 145 -9.97 3.37 0.20
C TYR A 145 -10.55 4.09 1.42
N ILE A 146 -9.86 5.11 1.94
CA ILE A 146 -10.31 5.88 3.11
C ILE A 146 -11.66 6.53 2.81
N SER A 147 -11.79 7.21 1.66
CA SER A 147 -13.05 7.85 1.27
C SER A 147 -14.19 6.85 1.05
N LEU A 148 -13.89 5.68 0.49
CA LEU A 148 -14.88 4.62 0.26
C LEU A 148 -15.46 4.12 1.58
N ILE A 149 -14.62 3.85 2.58
CA ILE A 149 -15.06 3.41 3.90
C ILE A 149 -16.01 4.43 4.53
N GLU A 150 -15.65 5.71 4.45
CA GLU A 150 -16.51 6.78 4.94
C GLU A 150 -17.84 6.82 4.20
N ALA A 151 -17.83 6.75 2.87
CA ALA A 151 -19.06 6.77 2.06
C ALA A 151 -19.98 5.58 2.34
N LEU A 152 -19.42 4.39 2.58
CA LEU A 152 -20.20 3.18 2.92
C LEU A 152 -20.79 3.23 4.33
N LEU A 153 -20.15 3.97 5.25
CA LEU A 153 -20.60 4.15 6.63
C LEU A 153 -21.39 5.43 6.86
N LEU A 154 -21.45 6.33 5.89
CA LEU A 154 -22.37 7.45 5.91
C LEU A 154 -23.78 6.88 5.78
N THR A 155 -24.45 6.76 6.93
CA THR A 155 -25.90 6.67 7.03
C THR A 155 -26.48 7.68 6.05
N LYS A 156 -27.40 7.28 5.17
CA LYS A 156 -28.12 8.23 4.30
C LYS A 156 -28.81 9.28 5.17
N THR A 157 -28.11 10.35 5.52
CA THR A 157 -28.63 11.60 6.10
C THR A 157 -29.38 12.42 5.04
N GLN A 158 -29.99 11.73 4.08
CA GLN A 158 -30.66 12.31 2.90
C GLN A 158 -31.98 11.60 2.58
N LYS A 159 -32.57 10.84 3.52
CA LYS A 159 -33.96 10.40 3.36
C LYS A 159 -34.99 11.26 4.11
N ASP A 160 -34.54 12.19 4.95
CA ASP A 160 -35.39 13.09 5.74
C ASP A 160 -34.91 14.56 5.73
N ALA A 161 -34.59 15.11 4.55
CA ALA A 161 -34.41 16.56 4.36
C ALA A 161 -35.11 17.01 3.08
#